data_AF-A0A7J5ZZG2-F1
#
_entry.id   AF-A0A7J5ZZG2-F1
#
_cell.length_a   1.000
_cell.length_b   1.000
_cell.length_c   1.000
_cell.angle_alpha   90.00
_cell.angle_beta   90.00
_cell.angle_gamma   90.00
#
_symmetry.space_group_name_H-M   'P 1'
#
loop_
_entity.id
_entity.type
_entity.pdbx_description
1 polymer ?
#
loop_
_entity_poly.entity_id
_entity_poly.type
_entity_poly.pdbx_seq_one_letter_code
_entity_poly.pdbx_strand_id
1 'polypeptide(L)'
;MSAGLQMLGTALGVLGWLGTILACALPLWRVTAFIGNNIVTAQVVSEGLWMTCVVQSTGQMQCKVYDSMLALSSDLQASRAILVITLLVMLVAILASIAGGECTNCLAQGTAKARVATAAGVFFLLAGILSLVPPSWMANTVIRDFYNPLVAQS
;
A
#
# COMPACT_ATOMS: atom_id res chain seq x y z
N MET A 1 28.36 -11.97 -7.18
CA MET A 1 26.90 -12.04 -7.38
C MET A 1 26.65 -12.18 -8.87
N SER A 2 25.77 -13.07 -9.31
CA SER A 2 25.41 -13.13 -10.73
C SER A 2 24.65 -11.86 -11.10
N ALA A 3 25.13 -11.12 -12.10
CA ALA A 3 24.50 -9.89 -12.59
C ALA A 3 23.02 -10.10 -12.96
N GLY A 4 22.68 -11.29 -13.48
CA GLY A 4 21.31 -11.66 -13.82
C GLY A 4 20.36 -11.68 -12.60
N LEU A 5 20.81 -12.21 -11.46
CA LEU A 5 19.98 -12.28 -10.25
C LEU A 5 19.77 -10.90 -9.64
N GLN A 6 20.79 -10.04 -9.68
CA GLN A 6 20.68 -8.66 -9.18
C GLN A 6 19.69 -7.86 -10.03
N MET A 7 19.78 -7.96 -11.37
CA MET A 7 18.84 -7.30 -12.29
C MET A 7 17.39 -7.76 -12.07
N LEU A 8 17.17 -9.08 -11.96
CA LEU A 8 15.84 -9.63 -11.69
C LEU A 8 15.29 -9.14 -10.34
N GLY A 9 16.11 -9.18 -9.30
CA GLY A 9 15.74 -8.69 -7.96
C GLY A 9 15.35 -7.21 -7.98
N THR A 10 16.13 -6.37 -8.66
CA THR A 10 15.80 -4.94 -8.82
C THR A 10 14.53 -4.72 -9.62
N ALA A 11 14.29 -5.50 -10.68
CA ALA A 11 13.08 -5.38 -11.50
C ALA A 11 11.83 -5.75 -10.69
N LEU A 12 11.86 -6.86 -9.96
CA LEU A 12 10.79 -7.27 -9.04
C LEU A 12 10.56 -6.22 -7.94
N GLY A 13 11.64 -5.65 -7.40
CA GLY A 13 11.56 -4.58 -6.41
C GLY A 13 10.86 -3.32 -6.94
N VAL A 14 11.17 -2.89 -8.17
CA VAL A 14 10.51 -1.76 -8.83
C VAL A 14 9.04 -2.06 -9.10
N LEU A 15 8.70 -3.27 -9.56
CA LEU A 15 7.31 -3.68 -9.74
C LEU A 15 6.53 -3.67 -8.42
N GLY A 16 7.12 -4.18 -7.34
CA GLY A 16 6.51 -4.14 -6.00
C GLY A 16 6.32 -2.71 -5.49
N TRP A 17 7.27 -1.81 -5.76
CA TRP A 17 7.14 -0.39 -5.43
C TRP A 17 6.00 0.28 -6.19
N LEU A 18 5.89 0.05 -7.50
CA LEU A 18 4.77 0.54 -8.31
C LEU A 18 3.42 0.00 -7.83
N GLY A 19 3.36 -1.29 -7.49
CA GLY A 19 2.17 -1.90 -6.90
C GLY A 19 1.75 -1.24 -5.57
N THR A 20 2.73 -0.88 -4.74
CA THR A 20 2.48 -0.18 -3.46
C THR A 20 1.96 1.25 -3.70
N ILE A 21 2.46 1.95 -4.72
CA ILE A 21 1.95 3.28 -5.12
C ILE A 21 0.50 3.17 -5.58
N LEU A 22 0.19 2.18 -6.43
CA LEU A 22 -1.17 1.93 -6.92
C LEU A 22 -2.12 1.61 -5.75
N ALA A 23 -1.71 0.73 -4.84
CA ALA A 23 -2.47 0.42 -3.64
C ALA A 23 -2.72 1.66 -2.78
N CYS A 24 -1.74 2.56 -2.65
CA CYS A 24 -1.88 3.81 -1.91
C CYS A 24 -2.88 4.78 -2.58
N ALA A 25 -2.91 4.85 -3.91
CA ALA A 25 -3.76 5.78 -4.66
C ALA A 25 -5.21 5.30 -4.84
N LEU A 26 -5.44 3.98 -4.92
CA LEU A 26 -6.75 3.41 -5.22
C LEU A 26 -7.72 3.51 -4.03
N PRO A 27 -8.98 3.97 -4.24
CA PRO A 27 -9.99 4.04 -3.18
C PRO A 27 -10.77 2.73 -3.02
N LEU A 28 -10.06 1.61 -2.93
CA LEU A 28 -10.63 0.26 -2.87
C LEU A 28 -10.17 -0.50 -1.62
N TRP A 29 -9.89 0.22 -0.53
CA TRP A 29 -9.37 -0.39 0.71
C TRP A 29 -10.47 -1.05 1.53
N ARG A 30 -11.63 -0.40 1.64
CA ARG A 30 -12.83 -0.97 2.25
C ARG A 30 -14.02 -0.71 1.34
N VAL A 31 -14.81 -1.74 1.08
CA VAL A 31 -16.08 -1.59 0.36
C VAL A 31 -17.18 -2.05 1.30
N THR A 32 -18.08 -1.14 1.62
CA THR A 32 -19.28 -1.41 2.43
C THR A 32 -20.51 -1.09 1.59
N ALA A 33 -21.41 -2.06 1.46
CA ALA A 33 -22.66 -1.88 0.76
C ALA A 33 -23.80 -1.85 1.78
N PHE A 34 -24.57 -0.77 1.79
CA PHE A 34 -25.75 -0.66 2.65
C PHE A 34 -26.97 -1.05 1.81
N ILE A 35 -27.52 -2.25 2.02
CA ILE A 35 -28.74 -2.72 1.34
C ILE A 35 -29.83 -3.00 2.39
N GLY A 36 -30.35 -1.95 3.01
CA GLY A 36 -31.53 -2.05 3.88
C GLY A 36 -32.86 -2.11 3.09
N ASN A 37 -33.95 -2.52 3.77
CA ASN A 37 -35.33 -2.63 3.25
C ASN A 37 -35.93 -1.37 2.58
N ASN A 38 -35.22 -0.24 2.60
CA ASN A 38 -35.62 1.02 1.95
C ASN A 38 -34.71 1.30 0.75
N ILE A 39 -35.25 1.08 -0.45
CA ILE A 39 -34.60 1.24 -1.77
C ILE A 39 -34.04 2.67 -1.99
N VAL A 40 -34.53 3.65 -1.21
CA VAL A 40 -34.15 5.08 -1.33
C VAL A 40 -32.75 5.39 -0.78
N THR A 41 -32.15 4.52 0.04
CA THR A 41 -30.82 4.75 0.66
C THR A 41 -29.78 3.68 0.34
N ALA A 42 -30.04 2.81 -0.65
CA ALA A 42 -29.05 1.82 -1.05
C ALA A 42 -27.83 2.53 -1.68
N GLN A 43 -26.68 2.39 -1.01
CA GLN A 43 -25.43 3.05 -1.37
C GLN A 43 -24.24 2.12 -1.16
N VAL A 44 -23.33 2.12 -2.13
CA VAL A 44 -22.04 1.42 -2.03
C VAL A 44 -20.98 2.46 -1.71
N VAL A 45 -20.36 2.32 -0.56
CA VAL A 45 -19.29 3.20 -0.08
C VAL A 45 -17.97 2.46 -0.25
N SER A 46 -17.09 3.04 -1.07
CA SER A 46 -15.73 2.59 -1.30
C SER A 46 -14.77 3.57 -0.64
N GLU A 47 -14.18 3.15 0.47
CA GLU A 47 -13.23 3.96 1.22
C GLU A 47 -11.81 3.68 0.73
N GLY A 48 -11.10 4.76 0.40
CA GLY A 48 -9.68 4.78 0.15
C GLY A 48 -8.89 5.40 1.29
N LEU A 49 -7.58 5.42 1.09
CA LEU A 49 -6.63 6.04 2.02
C LEU A 49 -6.64 7.58 1.96
N TRP A 50 -7.03 8.15 0.80
CA TRP A 50 -6.99 9.59 0.52
C TRP A 50 -8.34 10.17 0.11
N MET A 51 -9.24 9.35 -0.41
CA MET A 51 -10.57 9.75 -0.85
C MET A 51 -11.58 8.65 -0.49
N THR A 52 -12.84 9.03 -0.35
CA THR A 52 -13.97 8.12 -0.25
C THR A 52 -14.88 8.32 -1.45
N CYS A 53 -15.39 7.25 -2.03
CA CYS A 53 -16.30 7.28 -3.16
C CYS A 53 -17.61 6.60 -2.76
N VAL A 54 -18.72 7.28 -2.98
CA VAL A 54 -20.07 6.76 -2.71
C VAL A 54 -20.81 6.66 -4.03
N VAL A 55 -21.39 5.48 -4.29
CA VAL A 55 -22.28 5.23 -5.42
C VAL A 55 -23.69 5.10 -4.87
N GLN A 56 -24.57 6.03 -5.24
CA GLN A 56 -25.99 6.01 -4.85
C GLN A 56 -26.83 5.24 -5.87
N SER A 57 -28.01 4.75 -5.43
CA SER A 57 -28.98 4.05 -6.29
C SER A 57 -29.45 4.85 -7.51
N THR A 58 -29.29 6.17 -7.52
CA THR A 58 -29.54 7.05 -8.67
C THR A 58 -28.47 6.94 -9.78
N GLY A 59 -27.46 6.10 -9.60
CA GLY A 59 -26.34 5.91 -10.54
C GLY A 59 -25.27 7.01 -10.47
N GLN A 60 -25.42 7.97 -9.55
CA GLN A 60 -24.44 9.03 -9.34
C GLN A 60 -23.28 8.50 -8.49
N MET A 61 -22.05 8.66 -9.00
CA MET A 61 -20.81 8.43 -8.26
C MET A 61 -20.28 9.77 -7.73
N GLN A 62 -20.08 9.87 -6.42
CA GLN A 62 -19.56 11.05 -5.74
C GLN A 62 -18.28 10.65 -5.01
N CYS A 63 -17.12 11.11 -5.49
CA CYS A 63 -15.85 10.93 -4.81
C CYS A 63 -15.48 12.23 -4.08
N LYS A 64 -15.22 12.12 -2.78
CA LYS A 64 -14.81 13.24 -1.92
C LYS A 64 -13.45 12.93 -1.31
N VAL A 65 -12.52 13.87 -1.43
CA VAL A 65 -11.22 13.83 -0.74
C VAL A 65 -11.45 14.16 0.74
N TYR A 66 -10.72 13.49 1.64
CA TYR A 66 -10.83 13.81 3.06
C TYR A 66 -10.26 15.21 3.34
N ASP A 67 -11.14 16.17 3.68
CA ASP A 67 -10.77 17.56 4.00
C ASP A 67 -9.92 17.67 5.27
N SER A 68 -9.94 16.66 6.14
CA SER A 68 -9.20 16.65 7.40
C SER A 68 -8.80 15.23 7.81
N MET A 69 -7.56 15.09 8.26
CA MET A 69 -6.99 13.83 8.77
C MET A 69 -7.73 13.27 9.98
N LEU A 70 -8.43 14.14 10.74
CA LEU A 70 -9.10 13.80 11.99
C LEU A 70 -10.47 13.11 11.80
N ALA A 71 -11.01 13.12 10.57
CA ALA A 71 -12.26 12.44 10.23
C ALA A 71 -12.03 10.99 9.73
N LEU A 72 -10.78 10.57 9.59
CA LEU A 72 -10.41 9.23 9.12
C LEU A 72 -10.30 8.27 10.32
N SER A 73 -10.73 7.01 10.16
CA SER A 73 -10.55 6.01 11.23
C SER A 73 -9.07 5.80 11.56
N SER A 74 -8.78 5.52 12.83
CA SER A 74 -7.41 5.30 13.31
C SER A 74 -6.66 4.22 12.52
N ASP A 75 -7.35 3.16 12.08
CA ASP A 75 -6.77 2.08 11.28
C ASP A 75 -6.31 2.56 9.89
N LEU A 76 -7.14 3.38 9.22
CA LEU A 76 -6.82 3.95 7.91
C LEU A 76 -5.70 4.99 8.02
N GLN A 77 -5.67 5.78 9.11
CA GLN A 77 -4.59 6.74 9.36
C GLN A 77 -3.24 6.04 9.62
N ALA A 78 -3.24 4.98 10.44
CA ALA A 78 -2.04 4.17 10.67
C ALA A 78 -1.54 3.50 9.39
N SER A 79 -2.45 2.92 8.61
CA SER A 79 -2.16 2.31 7.30
C SER A 79 -1.51 3.31 6.33
N ARG A 80 -2.00 4.55 6.30
CA ARG A 80 -1.42 5.64 5.51
C ARG A 80 0.02 5.96 5.91
N ALA A 81 0.27 6.11 7.21
CA ALA A 81 1.61 6.40 7.70
C ALA A 81 2.59 5.25 7.35
N ILE A 82 2.19 4.01 7.59
CA ILE A 82 3.02 2.82 7.32
C ILE A 82 3.33 2.72 5.81
N LEU A 83 2.34 2.91 4.94
CA LEU A 83 2.57 2.85 3.49
C LEU A 83 3.45 3.98 2.97
N VAL A 84 3.25 5.21 3.43
CA VAL A 84 4.08 6.34 3.00
C VAL A 84 5.54 6.13 3.43
N ILE A 85 5.76 5.70 4.67
CA ILE A 85 7.12 5.37 5.15
C ILE A 85 7.72 4.24 4.31
N THR A 86 6.94 3.18 4.03
CA THR A 86 7.40 2.05 3.24
C THR A 86 7.76 2.47 1.81
N LEU A 87 6.99 3.35 1.18
CA LEU A 87 7.28 3.90 -0.15
C LEU A 87 8.59 4.68 -0.18
N LEU A 88 8.89 5.46 0.86
CA LEU A 88 10.15 6.19 1.00
C LEU A 88 11.33 5.25 1.19
N VAL A 89 11.19 4.24 2.06
CA VAL A 89 12.24 3.24 2.29
C VAL A 89 12.52 2.42 1.02
N MET A 90 11.48 2.00 0.30
CA MET A 90 11.62 1.32 -0.99
C MET A 90 12.33 2.19 -2.03
N LEU A 91 12.02 3.49 -2.09
CA LEU A 91 12.70 4.41 -3.00
C LEU A 91 14.20 4.49 -2.70
N VAL A 92 14.57 4.62 -1.42
CA VAL A 92 15.98 4.61 -1.00
C VAL A 92 16.66 3.28 -1.32
N ALA A 93 15.96 2.15 -1.12
CA ALA A 93 16.47 0.82 -1.45
C ALA A 93 16.68 0.62 -2.96
N ILE A 94 15.81 1.18 -3.81
CA ILE A 94 15.98 1.20 -5.28
C ILE A 94 17.25 1.97 -5.64
N LEU A 95 17.41 3.19 -5.13
CA LEU A 95 18.58 4.03 -5.40
C LEU A 95 19.88 3.35 -4.95
N ALA A 96 19.87 2.75 -3.76
CA ALA A 96 21.00 1.98 -3.24
C ALA A 96 21.30 0.73 -4.09
N SER A 97 20.27 0.06 -4.60
CA SER A 97 20.43 -1.10 -5.49
C SER A 97 21.05 -0.72 -6.84
N ILE A 98 20.67 0.43 -7.40
CA ILE A 98 21.25 0.96 -8.64
C ILE A 98 22.71 1.35 -8.41
N ALA A 99 23.02 2.05 -7.31
CA ALA A 99 24.39 2.43 -6.96
C ALA A 99 25.30 1.21 -6.70
N GLY A 100 24.74 0.12 -6.18
CA GLY A 100 25.42 -1.17 -5.95
C GLY A 100 25.49 -2.09 -7.18
N GLY A 101 24.88 -1.73 -8.31
CA GLY A 101 24.83 -2.56 -9.51
C GLY A 101 26.13 -2.54 -10.31
N GLU A 102 26.56 -3.69 -10.83
CA GLU A 102 27.78 -3.87 -11.66
C GLU A 102 27.87 -2.82 -12.80
N CYS A 103 26.72 -2.45 -13.38
CA CYS A 103 26.59 -1.50 -14.49
C CYS A 103 26.83 -0.02 -14.13
N THR A 104 26.93 0.34 -12.85
CA THR A 104 27.05 1.73 -12.39
C THR A 104 28.39 1.97 -11.71
N ASN A 105 29.13 3.01 -12.13
CA ASN A 105 30.45 3.40 -11.60
C ASN A 105 30.34 4.48 -10.50
N CYS A 106 29.32 4.41 -9.63
CA CYS A 106 29.15 5.35 -8.52
C CYS A 106 30.05 5.00 -7.31
N LEU A 107 30.47 3.74 -7.18
CA LEU A 107 31.34 3.26 -6.10
C LEU A 107 32.58 2.57 -6.67
N ALA A 108 33.68 2.65 -5.92
CA ALA A 108 34.91 1.91 -6.22
C ALA A 108 34.62 0.40 -6.32
N GLN A 109 35.07 -0.20 -7.43
CA GLN A 109 35.01 -1.63 -7.72
C GLN A 109 35.59 -2.43 -6.53
N GLY A 110 34.81 -3.37 -5.97
CA GLY A 110 35.25 -4.23 -4.87
C GLY A 110 34.17 -4.58 -3.82
N THR A 111 34.63 -4.85 -2.59
CA THR A 111 33.79 -5.31 -1.46
C THR A 111 32.74 -4.32 -0.99
N ALA A 112 32.99 -3.01 -1.15
CA ALA A 112 32.04 -1.96 -0.79
C ALA A 112 30.75 -2.04 -1.63
N LYS A 113 30.88 -2.28 -2.94
CA LYS A 113 29.76 -2.43 -3.88
C LYS A 113 28.88 -3.63 -3.54
N ALA A 114 29.52 -4.77 -3.23
CA ALA A 114 28.81 -5.97 -2.80
C ALA A 114 28.04 -5.77 -1.48
N ARG A 115 28.64 -5.07 -0.50
CA ARG A 115 27.98 -4.74 0.78
C ARG A 115 26.78 -3.81 0.61
N VAL A 116 26.89 -2.81 -0.27
CA VAL A 116 25.77 -1.90 -0.56
C VAL A 116 24.64 -2.65 -1.27
N ALA A 117 24.96 -3.50 -2.24
CA ALA A 117 23.97 -4.32 -2.93
C ALA A 117 23.23 -5.30 -1.98
N THR A 118 23.96 -5.96 -1.07
CA THR A 118 23.32 -6.85 -0.08
C THR A 118 22.50 -6.08 0.94
N ALA A 119 22.98 -4.93 1.42
CA ALA A 119 22.22 -4.07 2.33
C ALA A 119 20.92 -3.58 1.69
N ALA A 120 20.98 -3.13 0.43
CA ALA A 120 19.81 -2.68 -0.32
C ALA A 120 18.76 -3.80 -0.46
N GLY A 121 19.18 -5.04 -0.72
CA GLY A 121 18.30 -6.21 -0.75
C GLY A 121 17.61 -6.47 0.59
N VAL A 122 18.32 -6.36 1.72
CA VAL A 122 17.74 -6.51 3.06
C VAL A 122 16.70 -5.42 3.33
N PHE A 123 16.99 -4.16 3.01
CA PHE A 123 16.02 -3.07 3.14
C PHE A 123 14.78 -3.30 2.27
N PHE A 124 14.95 -3.82 1.06
CA PHE A 124 13.85 -4.20 0.18
C PHE A 124 12.95 -5.27 0.79
N LEU A 125 13.54 -6.31 1.39
CA LEU A 125 12.78 -7.38 2.04
C LEU A 125 12.03 -6.87 3.28
N LEU A 126 12.69 -6.06 4.13
CA LEU A 126 12.06 -5.47 5.31
C LEU A 126 10.90 -4.55 4.92
N ALA A 127 11.11 -3.69 3.91
CA ALA A 127 10.07 -2.81 3.41
C ALA A 127 8.91 -3.61 2.77
N GLY A 128 9.20 -4.71 2.06
CA GLY A 128 8.17 -5.57 1.48
C GLY A 128 7.32 -6.29 2.53
N ILE A 129 7.93 -6.71 3.64
CA ILE A 129 7.18 -7.26 4.77
C ILE A 129 6.31 -6.18 5.42
N LEU A 130 6.85 -4.97 5.58
CA LEU A 130 6.12 -3.86 6.18
C LEU A 130 4.92 -3.39 5.33
N SER A 131 5.02 -3.42 3.99
CA SER A 131 3.89 -3.06 3.11
C SER A 131 2.75 -4.08 3.15
N LEU A 132 3.00 -5.33 3.58
CA LEU A 132 1.97 -6.34 3.76
C LEU A 132 1.15 -6.15 5.04
N VAL A 133 1.67 -5.42 6.04
CA VAL A 133 0.99 -5.22 7.33
C VAL A 133 -0.33 -4.45 7.18
N PRO A 134 -0.39 -3.27 6.51
CA PRO A 134 -1.64 -2.53 6.35
C PRO A 134 -2.78 -3.30 5.65
N PRO A 135 -2.57 -3.95 4.47
CA PRO A 135 -3.65 -4.69 3.82
C PRO A 135 -4.07 -5.92 4.62
N SER A 136 -3.14 -6.61 5.29
CA SER A 136 -3.47 -7.76 6.15
C SER A 136 -4.28 -7.33 7.36
N TRP A 137 -3.92 -6.20 7.98
CA TRP A 137 -4.67 -5.61 9.08
C TRP A 137 -6.09 -5.25 8.64
N MET A 138 -6.20 -4.57 7.50
CA MET A 138 -7.49 -4.15 6.96
C MET A 138 -8.40 -5.33 6.60
N ALA A 139 -7.84 -6.38 6.01
CA ALA A 139 -8.58 -7.61 5.75
C ALA A 139 -9.09 -8.24 7.06
N ASN A 140 -8.24 -8.28 8.10
CA ASN A 140 -8.61 -8.83 9.40
C ASN A 140 -9.67 -7.98 10.13
N THR A 141 -9.64 -6.65 10.04
CA THR A 141 -10.70 -5.80 10.63
C THR A 141 -12.04 -6.04 9.93
N VAL A 142 -12.06 -6.07 8.60
CA VAL A 142 -13.27 -6.38 7.82
C VAL A 142 -13.85 -7.75 8.21
N ILE A 143 -13.01 -8.79 8.30
CA ILE A 143 -13.46 -10.13 8.72
C ILE A 143 -14.02 -10.11 10.13
N ARG A 144 -13.36 -9.42 11.07
CA ARG A 144 -13.86 -9.30 12.46
C ARG A 144 -15.20 -8.58 12.54
N ASP A 145 -15.38 -7.55 11.73
CA ASP A 145 -16.64 -6.80 11.66
C ASP A 145 -17.80 -7.70 11.18
N PHE A 146 -17.55 -8.63 10.24
CA PHE A 146 -18.56 -9.63 9.82
C PHE A 146 -19.05 -10.54 10.96
N TYR A 147 -18.18 -10.89 11.92
CA TYR A 147 -18.53 -11.77 13.04
C TYR A 147 -18.98 -11.01 14.31
N ASN A 148 -18.94 -9.68 14.31
CA ASN A 148 -19.24 -8.89 15.49
C ASN A 148 -20.76 -8.63 15.61
N PRO A 149 -21.44 -9.14 16.66
CA PRO A 149 -22.89 -8.99 16.82
C PRO A 149 -23.33 -7.55 17.12
N LEU A 150 -22.39 -6.66 17.48
CA LEU A 150 -22.66 -5.23 17.71
C LEU A 150 -22.65 -4.42 16.41
N VAL A 151 -22.07 -4.98 15.33
CA VAL A 151 -22.15 -4.40 14.00
C VAL A 151 -23.46 -4.87 13.42
N ALA A 152 -24.48 -3.99 13.44
CA ALA A 152 -25.78 -4.28 12.85
C ALA A 152 -25.55 -4.76 11.41
N GLN A 153 -25.94 -6.01 11.13
CA GLN A 153 -25.79 -6.61 9.81
C GLN A 153 -26.57 -5.75 8.82
N SER A 154 -25.83 -5.06 7.95
CA SER A 154 -26.34 -4.26 6.83
C SER A 154 -26.50 -5.13 5.61
#